data_AF-A0A838V2M8-F1
#
_entry.id   AF-A0A838V2M8-F1
#
_cell.length_a   1.000
_cell.length_b   1.000
_cell.length_c   1.000
_cell.angle_alpha   90.00
_cell.angle_beta   90.00
_cell.angle_gamma   90.00
#
_symmetry.space_group_name_H-M   'P 1'
#
loop_
_entity.id
_entity.type
_entity.pdbx_description
1 polymer ?
#
loop_
_entity_poly.entity_id
_entity_poly.type
_entity_poly.pdbx_seq_one_letter_code
_entity_poly.pdbx_strand_id
1 'polypeptide(L)'
;MSKRLHSEIVERLDSLPGEILALESAMEEFGESFELKEFKRAFEKKDGIKAYNRVQAVERAFSRVQNYVVELAERGCRLAQLELPGSHGANSARVFDALKEAGVIDASLCRNLKRTQKARSDIEHDYPGMKAGRLHAAVELGLPAAREFIPPYSSWIAPYLE
;
A
#
# COMPACT_ATOMS: atom_id res chain seq x y z
N MET A 1 -26.08 -9.18 -2.55
CA MET A 1 -24.63 -8.92 -2.56
C MET A 1 -24.07 -9.24 -1.19
N SER A 2 -22.87 -9.81 -1.12
CA SER A 2 -22.67 -11.14 -0.54
C SER A 2 -22.08 -11.03 0.87
N LYS A 3 -22.58 -11.81 1.85
CA LYS A 3 -21.98 -11.97 3.20
C LYS A 3 -20.47 -12.20 3.16
N ARG A 4 -19.98 -12.82 2.08
CA ARG A 4 -18.55 -13.01 1.80
C ARG A 4 -17.77 -11.70 1.68
N LEU A 5 -18.33 -10.69 1.02
CA LEU A 5 -17.66 -9.40 0.83
C LEU A 5 -17.52 -8.64 2.16
N HIS A 6 -18.52 -8.73 3.05
CA HIS A 6 -18.41 -8.19 4.42
C HIS A 6 -17.27 -8.86 5.19
N SER A 7 -17.28 -10.20 5.24
CA SER A 7 -16.23 -10.96 5.94
C SER A 7 -14.84 -10.65 5.41
N GLU A 8 -14.68 -10.55 4.09
CA GLU A 8 -13.40 -10.18 3.46
C GLU A 8 -12.96 -8.76 3.82
N ILE A 9 -13.87 -7.78 3.93
CA ILE A 9 -13.51 -6.40 4.34
C ILE A 9 -13.08 -6.39 5.81
N VAL A 10 -13.85 -7.03 6.69
CA VAL A 10 -13.56 -7.09 8.14
C VAL A 10 -12.22 -7.77 8.39
N GLU A 11 -12.00 -8.95 7.82
CA GLU A 11 -10.74 -9.69 7.96
C GLU A 11 -9.53 -8.87 7.51
N ARG A 12 -9.68 -8.13 6.41
CA ARG A 12 -8.60 -7.29 5.86
C ARG A 12 -8.35 -6.05 6.71
N LEU A 13 -9.39 -5.43 7.26
CA LEU A 13 -9.25 -4.31 8.20
C LEU A 13 -8.55 -4.73 9.48
N ASP A 14 -8.90 -5.90 10.02
CA ASP A 14 -8.27 -6.44 11.23
C ASP A 14 -6.80 -6.80 11.01
N SER A 15 -6.46 -7.27 9.81
CA SER A 15 -5.10 -7.73 9.48
C SER A 15 -4.14 -6.61 9.06
N LEU A 16 -4.65 -5.53 8.44
CA LEU A 16 -3.80 -4.46 7.90
C LEU A 16 -2.86 -3.80 8.94
N PRO A 17 -3.28 -3.53 10.19
CA PRO A 17 -2.37 -3.03 11.22
C PRO A 17 -1.16 -3.94 11.45
N GLY A 18 -1.34 -5.27 11.43
CA GLY A 18 -0.26 -6.24 11.56
C GLY A 18 0.71 -6.20 10.37
N GLU A 19 0.21 -6.02 9.15
CA GLU A 19 1.05 -5.87 7.96
C GLU A 19 1.83 -4.56 7.95
N ILE A 20 1.24 -3.47 8.48
CA ILE A 20 1.94 -2.19 8.68
C ILE A 20 3.10 -2.38 9.66
N LEU A 21 2.85 -3.03 10.81
CA LEU A 21 3.91 -3.33 11.79
C LEU A 21 5.03 -4.20 11.17
N ALA A 22 4.67 -5.20 10.37
CA ALA A 22 5.66 -6.03 9.69
C ALA A 22 6.52 -5.23 8.69
N LEU A 23 5.94 -4.22 8.02
CA LEU A 23 6.70 -3.31 7.18
C LEU A 23 7.63 -2.42 8.00
N GLU A 24 7.15 -1.85 9.10
CA GLU A 24 7.98 -1.04 10.02
C GLU A 24 9.18 -1.82 10.54
N SER A 25 8.96 -3.02 11.08
CA SER A 25 10.05 -3.86 11.57
C SER A 25 11.05 -4.24 10.47
N ALA A 26 10.59 -4.39 9.22
CA ALA A 26 11.50 -4.62 8.10
C ALA A 26 12.32 -3.36 7.74
N MET A 27 11.76 -2.16 7.93
CA MET A 27 12.43 -0.89 7.69
C MET A 27 13.51 -0.60 8.76
N GLU A 28 13.25 -0.94 10.02
CA GLU A 28 14.17 -0.74 11.16
C GLU A 28 15.53 -1.44 10.97
N GLU A 29 15.59 -2.50 10.16
CA GLU A 29 16.83 -3.20 9.77
C GLU A 29 17.82 -2.33 8.97
N PHE A 30 17.39 -1.14 8.54
CA PHE A 30 18.18 -0.18 7.77
C PHE A 30 18.33 1.16 8.51
N GLY A 31 18.38 1.14 9.84
CA GLY A 31 18.62 2.31 10.68
C GLY A 31 17.34 2.92 11.27
N GLU A 32 17.51 3.83 12.23
CA GLU A 32 16.43 4.41 13.05
C GLU A 32 15.34 5.11 12.23
N SER A 33 15.69 5.63 11.04
CA SER A 33 14.77 6.34 10.14
C SER A 33 14.77 5.73 8.73
N PHE A 34 15.04 4.44 8.59
CA PHE A 34 15.10 3.75 7.29
C PHE A 34 16.08 4.45 6.33
N GLU A 35 17.36 4.41 6.63
CA GLU A 35 18.41 5.17 5.95
C GLU A 35 18.69 4.66 4.52
N LEU A 36 18.52 5.53 3.52
CA LEU A 36 18.75 5.21 2.11
C LEU A 36 20.16 4.66 1.84
N LYS A 37 21.17 5.16 2.54
CA LYS A 37 22.56 4.73 2.35
C LYS A 37 22.75 3.26 2.72
N GLU A 38 22.16 2.81 3.83
CA GLU A 38 22.24 1.43 4.30
C GLU A 38 21.41 0.51 3.41
N PHE A 39 20.18 0.93 3.11
CA PHE A 39 19.29 0.23 2.20
C PHE A 39 19.92 0.00 0.82
N LYS A 40 20.53 1.04 0.24
CA LYS A 40 21.18 0.98 -1.08
C LYS A 40 22.35 0.01 -1.10
N ARG A 41 23.21 -0.01 -0.07
CA ARG A 41 24.33 -0.95 0.00
C ARG A 41 23.85 -2.40 0.04
N ALA A 42 22.82 -2.67 0.82
CA ALA A 42 22.20 -3.98 0.90
C ALA A 42 21.53 -4.39 -0.42
N PHE A 43 20.82 -3.45 -1.06
CA PHE A 43 20.15 -3.66 -2.35
C PHE A 43 21.15 -4.03 -3.45
N GLU A 44 22.28 -3.32 -3.50
CA GLU A 44 23.36 -3.54 -4.46
C GLU A 44 24.22 -4.78 -4.11
N LYS A 45 23.82 -5.57 -3.11
CA LYS A 45 24.53 -6.77 -2.61
C LYS A 45 25.97 -6.49 -2.15
N LYS A 46 26.31 -5.23 -1.84
CA LYS A 46 27.65 -4.84 -1.35
C LYS A 46 27.96 -5.41 0.02
N ASP A 47 26.92 -5.63 0.83
CA ASP A 47 27.02 -6.19 2.18
C ASP A 47 26.64 -7.69 2.21
N GLY A 48 26.65 -8.33 1.04
CA GLY A 48 26.38 -9.76 0.87
C GLY A 48 24.89 -10.13 0.80
N ILE A 49 24.65 -11.43 0.57
CA ILE A 49 23.29 -11.96 0.32
C ILE A 49 22.36 -11.83 1.53
N LYS A 50 22.88 -11.94 2.76
CA LYS A 50 22.07 -11.74 3.98
C LYS A 50 21.48 -10.33 4.04
N ALA A 51 22.27 -9.31 3.68
CA ALA A 51 21.77 -7.93 3.62
C ALA A 51 20.72 -7.75 2.52
N TYR A 52 20.95 -8.35 1.35
CA TYR A 52 19.98 -8.33 0.26
C TYR A 52 18.65 -9.02 0.62
N ASN A 53 18.67 -10.10 1.40
CA ASN A 53 17.45 -10.75 1.88
C ASN A 53 16.58 -9.84 2.77
N ARG A 54 17.21 -8.93 3.54
CA ARG A 54 16.49 -7.92 4.33
C ARG A 54 15.78 -6.90 3.43
N VAL A 55 16.42 -6.52 2.31
CA VAL A 55 15.78 -5.65 1.29
C VAL A 55 14.55 -6.33 0.71
N GLN A 56 14.65 -7.63 0.40
CA GLN A 56 13.48 -8.39 -0.07
C GLN A 56 12.38 -8.49 0.99
N ALA A 57 12.70 -8.49 2.28
CA ALA A 57 11.71 -8.46 3.35
C ALA A 57 10.90 -7.15 3.31
N VAL A 58 11.59 -6.01 3.17
CA VAL A 58 10.94 -4.68 2.98
C VAL A 58 10.06 -4.68 1.75
N GLU A 59 10.59 -5.12 0.60
CA GLU A 59 9.84 -5.13 -0.66
C GLU A 59 8.55 -5.96 -0.55
N ARG A 60 8.64 -7.18 0.01
CA ARG A 60 7.48 -8.05 0.20
C ARG A 60 6.47 -7.47 1.18
N ALA A 61 6.92 -6.91 2.30
CA ALA A 61 6.04 -6.28 3.27
C ALA A 61 5.32 -5.06 2.67
N PHE A 62 6.04 -4.23 1.91
CA PHE A 62 5.48 -3.09 1.20
C PHE A 62 4.41 -3.51 0.19
N SER A 63 4.71 -4.52 -0.64
CA SER A 63 3.74 -5.06 -1.60
C SER A 63 2.51 -5.64 -0.91
N ARG A 64 2.64 -6.28 0.26
CA ARG A 64 1.48 -6.74 1.05
C ARG A 64 0.63 -5.57 1.52
N VAL A 65 1.22 -4.57 2.17
CA VAL A 65 0.47 -3.38 2.64
C VAL A 65 -0.31 -2.71 1.49
N GLN A 66 0.34 -2.48 0.35
CA GLN A 66 -0.32 -1.87 -0.80
C GLN A 66 -1.46 -2.74 -1.36
N ASN A 67 -1.29 -4.08 -1.37
CA ASN A 67 -2.37 -5.00 -1.75
C ASN A 67 -3.58 -4.88 -0.83
N TYR A 68 -3.38 -4.89 0.49
CA TYR A 68 -4.47 -4.74 1.45
C TYR A 68 -5.24 -3.42 1.23
N VAL A 69 -4.52 -2.31 1.05
CA VAL A 69 -5.12 -0.99 0.80
C VAL A 69 -5.96 -0.98 -0.48
N VAL A 70 -5.42 -1.48 -1.60
CA VAL A 70 -6.16 -1.57 -2.87
C VAL A 70 -7.36 -2.50 -2.74
N GLU A 71 -7.17 -3.68 -2.15
CA GLU A 71 -8.23 -4.66 -1.99
C GLU A 71 -9.38 -4.10 -1.13
N LEU A 72 -9.07 -3.39 -0.04
CA LEU A 72 -10.06 -2.70 0.78
C LEU A 72 -10.78 -1.63 -0.03
N ALA A 73 -10.06 -0.79 -0.76
CA ALA A 73 -10.68 0.24 -1.61
C ALA A 73 -11.63 -0.39 -2.65
N GLU A 74 -11.21 -1.44 -3.35
CA GLU A 74 -12.00 -2.13 -4.37
C GLU A 74 -13.25 -2.78 -3.78
N ARG A 75 -13.09 -3.53 -2.69
CA ARG A 75 -14.22 -4.18 -2.00
C ARG A 75 -15.18 -3.15 -1.42
N GLY A 76 -14.66 -2.07 -0.84
CA GLY A 76 -15.46 -0.98 -0.27
C GLY A 76 -16.28 -0.26 -1.34
N CYS A 77 -15.65 0.17 -2.44
CA CYS A 77 -16.36 0.78 -3.57
C CYS A 77 -17.42 -0.17 -4.13
N ARG A 78 -17.12 -1.47 -4.25
CA ARG A 78 -18.09 -2.47 -4.71
C ARG A 78 -19.27 -2.63 -3.73
N LEU A 79 -19.00 -2.64 -2.42
CA LEU A 79 -20.04 -2.78 -1.40
C LEU A 79 -20.96 -1.56 -1.38
N ALA A 80 -20.38 -0.36 -1.42
CA ALA A 80 -21.08 0.92 -1.46
C ALA A 80 -21.65 1.29 -2.84
N GLN A 81 -21.45 0.43 -3.86
CA GLN A 81 -21.89 0.63 -5.24
C GLN A 81 -21.39 1.96 -5.86
N LEU A 82 -20.16 2.36 -5.53
CA LEU A 82 -19.55 3.55 -6.10
C LEU A 82 -19.20 3.32 -7.58
N GLU A 83 -19.52 4.31 -8.42
CA GLU A 83 -19.07 4.34 -9.80
C GLU A 83 -17.59 4.69 -9.86
N LEU A 84 -16.84 3.97 -10.70
CA LEU A 84 -15.42 4.24 -10.89
C LEU A 84 -15.22 5.34 -11.94
N PRO A 85 -14.63 6.49 -11.58
CA PRO A 85 -14.49 7.62 -12.49
C PRO A 85 -13.58 7.29 -13.68
N GLY A 86 -13.94 7.86 -14.83
CA GLY A 86 -13.23 7.72 -16.10
C GLY A 86 -13.20 6.30 -16.67
N SER A 87 -12.85 6.16 -17.94
CA SER A 87 -12.63 4.85 -18.61
C SER A 87 -11.16 4.52 -18.82
N HIS A 88 -10.25 5.43 -18.47
CA HIS A 88 -8.81 5.33 -18.75
C HIS A 88 -8.01 5.27 -17.44
N GLY A 89 -7.03 4.37 -17.38
CA GLY A 89 -6.15 4.16 -16.20
C GLY A 89 -6.33 2.80 -15.54
N ALA A 90 -5.37 2.44 -14.68
CA ALA A 90 -5.44 1.19 -13.90
C ALA A 90 -6.62 1.23 -12.92
N ASN A 91 -7.30 0.10 -12.71
CA ASN A 91 -8.45 0.00 -11.80
C ASN A 91 -8.12 0.47 -10.38
N SER A 92 -6.93 0.16 -9.88
CA SER A 92 -6.45 0.61 -8.57
C SER A 92 -6.28 2.14 -8.47
N ALA A 93 -5.95 2.83 -9.57
CA ALA A 93 -5.91 4.29 -9.56
C ALA A 93 -7.33 4.88 -9.54
N ARG A 94 -8.24 4.27 -10.29
CA ARG A 94 -9.65 4.69 -10.39
C ARG A 94 -10.40 4.48 -9.09
N VAL A 95 -10.09 3.43 -8.33
CA VAL A 95 -10.76 3.19 -7.04
C VAL A 95 -10.42 4.25 -6.01
N PHE A 96 -9.17 4.72 -5.98
CA PHE A 96 -8.78 5.84 -5.10
C PHE A 96 -9.40 7.17 -5.54
N ASP A 97 -9.58 7.37 -6.85
CA ASP A 97 -10.31 8.54 -7.34
C ASP A 97 -11.79 8.49 -6.91
N ALA A 98 -12.44 7.33 -6.98
CA ALA A 98 -13.82 7.13 -6.52
C ALA A 98 -13.98 7.42 -5.02
N LEU A 99 -13.07 6.91 -4.18
CA LEU A 99 -13.08 7.19 -2.73
C LEU A 99 -12.90 8.68 -2.43
N LYS A 100 -12.04 9.37 -3.20
CA LYS A 100 -11.85 10.81 -3.07
C LYS A 100 -13.10 11.59 -3.50
N GLU A 101 -13.73 11.22 -4.61
CA GLU A 101 -14.96 11.86 -5.08
C GLU A 101 -16.14 11.63 -4.13
N ALA A 102 -16.19 10.48 -3.46
CA ALA A 102 -17.14 10.17 -2.39
C ALA A 102 -16.81 10.85 -1.05
N GLY A 103 -15.73 11.63 -0.96
CA GLY A 103 -15.32 12.35 0.25
C GLY A 103 -14.76 11.46 1.37
N VAL A 104 -14.43 10.20 1.06
CA VAL A 104 -13.85 9.25 2.03
C VAL A 104 -12.43 9.62 2.37
N ILE A 105 -11.62 9.91 1.34
CA ILE A 105 -10.23 10.34 1.49
C ILE A 105 -10.01 11.70 0.85
N ASP A 106 -9.04 12.46 1.35
CA ASP A 106 -8.70 13.75 0.75
C ASP A 106 -7.86 13.61 -0.53
N ALA A 107 -7.67 14.73 -1.22
CA ALA A 107 -6.89 14.77 -2.46
C ALA A 107 -5.40 14.46 -2.25
N SER A 108 -4.85 14.69 -1.05
CA SER A 108 -3.45 14.42 -0.74
C SER A 108 -3.20 12.93 -0.57
N LEU A 109 -4.01 12.28 0.25
CA LEU A 109 -3.98 10.84 0.49
C LEU A 109 -4.27 10.08 -0.81
N CYS A 110 -5.27 10.50 -1.60
CA CYS A 110 -5.54 9.92 -2.92
C CYS A 110 -4.30 9.94 -3.84
N ARG A 111 -3.60 11.09 -3.91
CA ARG A 111 -2.36 11.19 -4.71
C ARG A 111 -1.26 10.26 -4.18
N ASN A 112 -1.08 10.19 -2.87
CA ASN A 112 -0.05 9.37 -2.26
C ASN A 112 -0.29 7.87 -2.51
N LEU A 113 -1.53 7.39 -2.29
CA LEU A 113 -1.93 6.00 -2.56
C LEU A 113 -1.76 5.63 -4.04
N LYS A 114 -2.11 6.53 -4.96
CA LYS A 114 -1.89 6.33 -6.41
C LYS A 114 -0.40 6.24 -6.75
N ARG A 115 0.44 7.09 -6.16
CA ARG A 115 1.89 7.08 -6.38
C ARG A 115 2.54 5.81 -5.84
N THR A 116 2.15 5.34 -4.66
CA THR A 116 2.71 4.15 -4.02
C THR A 116 2.27 2.88 -4.74
N GLN A 117 1.01 2.81 -5.17
CA GLN A 117 0.52 1.71 -5.99
C GLN A 117 1.22 1.65 -7.35
N LYS A 118 1.41 2.81 -8.00
CA LYS A 118 2.18 2.87 -9.25
C LYS A 118 3.62 2.38 -9.04
N ALA A 119 4.27 2.86 -7.98
CA ALA A 119 5.64 2.44 -7.67
C ALA A 119 5.72 0.91 -7.45
N ARG A 120 4.78 0.32 -6.71
CA ARG A 120 4.68 -1.13 -6.54
C ARG A 120 4.50 -1.87 -7.88
N SER A 121 3.60 -1.40 -8.75
CA SER A 121 3.43 -2.01 -10.07
C SER A 121 4.67 -1.88 -10.95
N ASP A 122 5.40 -0.77 -10.87
CA ASP A 122 6.68 -0.61 -11.57
C ASP A 122 7.74 -1.55 -10.99
N ILE A 123 7.77 -1.75 -9.66
CA ILE A 123 8.68 -2.66 -8.95
C ILE A 123 8.46 -4.12 -9.39
N GLU A 124 7.21 -4.57 -9.48
CA GLU A 124 6.87 -5.94 -9.87
C GLU A 124 7.22 -6.26 -11.32
N HIS A 125 7.14 -5.27 -12.21
CA HIS A 125 7.36 -5.48 -13.65
C HIS A 125 8.78 -5.14 -14.13
N ASP A 126 9.53 -4.27 -13.44
CA ASP A 126 10.86 -3.75 -13.86
C ASP A 126 12.01 -4.22 -12.94
N TYR A 127 11.96 -5.48 -12.50
CA TYR A 127 12.95 -6.06 -11.59
C TYR A 127 14.42 -5.89 -12.04
N PRO A 128 14.78 -5.96 -13.34
CA PRO A 128 16.16 -5.72 -13.79
C PRO A 128 16.61 -4.25 -13.75
N GLY A 129 15.67 -3.28 -13.74
CA GLY A 129 15.94 -1.84 -13.79
C GLY A 129 15.75 -1.09 -12.47
N MET A 130 15.28 -1.79 -11.43
CA MET A 130 14.89 -1.18 -10.17
C MET A 130 16.06 -0.53 -9.45
N LYS A 131 15.96 0.77 -9.20
CA LYS A 131 16.93 1.54 -8.41
C LYS A 131 16.53 1.49 -6.93
N ALA A 132 17.47 1.17 -6.05
CA ALA A 132 17.25 1.14 -4.59
C ALA A 132 16.51 2.39 -4.06
N GLY A 133 16.88 3.57 -4.56
CA GLY A 133 16.24 4.83 -4.15
C GLY A 133 14.78 4.97 -4.55
N ARG A 134 14.31 4.29 -5.61
CA ARG A 134 12.89 4.28 -5.98
C ARG A 134 12.07 3.43 -5.01
N LEU A 135 12.56 2.23 -4.69
CA LEU A 135 11.89 1.35 -3.73
C LEU A 135 11.87 2.00 -2.34
N HIS A 136 13.00 2.53 -1.89
CA HIS A 136 13.13 3.27 -0.63
C HIS A 136 12.11 4.41 -0.54
N ALA A 137 12.11 5.34 -1.50
CA ALA A 137 11.17 6.47 -1.51
C ALA A 137 9.69 6.03 -1.61
N ALA A 138 9.41 4.91 -2.29
CA ALA A 138 8.05 4.37 -2.37
C ALA A 138 7.57 3.84 -1.02
N VAL A 139 8.45 3.16 -0.27
CA VAL A 139 8.16 2.64 1.07
C VAL A 139 7.95 3.79 2.06
N GLU A 140 8.84 4.80 2.06
CA GLU A 140 8.71 5.99 2.91
C GLU A 140 7.40 6.75 2.67
N LEU A 141 6.94 6.81 1.41
CA LEU A 141 5.67 7.43 1.09
C LEU A 141 4.47 6.55 1.45
N GLY A 142 4.60 5.23 1.26
CA GLY A 142 3.47 4.31 1.37
C GLY A 142 3.12 3.88 2.77
N LEU A 143 4.10 3.81 3.69
CA LEU A 143 3.84 3.53 5.11
C LEU A 143 2.87 4.56 5.74
N PRO A 144 3.16 5.88 5.73
CA PRO A 144 2.25 6.86 6.31
C PRO A 144 0.90 6.90 5.56
N ALA A 145 0.90 6.80 4.23
CA ALA A 145 -0.34 6.79 3.46
C ALA A 145 -1.25 5.59 3.82
N ALA A 146 -0.68 4.42 4.08
CA ALA A 146 -1.45 3.25 4.52
C ALA A 146 -2.05 3.44 5.92
N ARG A 147 -1.33 4.08 6.84
CA ARG A 147 -1.87 4.42 8.18
C ARG A 147 -2.99 5.45 8.10
N GLU A 148 -2.77 6.50 7.32
CA GLU A 148 -3.74 7.58 7.11
C GLU A 148 -5.03 7.09 6.43
N PHE A 149 -4.95 6.02 5.63
CA PHE A 149 -6.10 5.40 4.98
C PHE A 149 -7.07 4.71 5.95
N ILE A 150 -6.57 4.11 7.05
CA ILE A 150 -7.38 3.23 7.91
C ILE A 150 -8.55 3.98 8.57
N PRO A 151 -8.35 5.09 9.31
CA PRO A 151 -9.45 5.75 10.02
C PRO A 151 -10.60 6.24 9.12
N PRO A 152 -10.35 6.98 8.02
CA PRO A 152 -11.43 7.46 7.16
C PRO A 152 -12.15 6.32 6.46
N TYR A 153 -11.41 5.32 5.96
CA TYR A 153 -12.04 4.16 5.31
C TYR A 153 -12.91 3.36 6.29
N SER A 154 -12.40 3.08 7.49
CA SER A 154 -13.12 2.29 8.51
C SER A 154 -14.41 2.99 8.94
N SER A 155 -14.36 4.30 9.13
CA SER A 155 -15.52 5.12 9.49
C SER A 155 -16.57 5.14 8.38
N TRP A 156 -16.12 5.24 7.13
CA TRP A 156 -17.00 5.28 5.97
C TRP A 156 -17.67 3.93 5.69
N ILE A 157 -16.94 2.82 5.83
CA ILE A 157 -17.47 1.50 5.45
C ILE A 157 -18.36 0.87 6.54
N ALA A 158 -18.23 1.31 7.80
CA ALA A 158 -18.95 0.73 8.93
C ALA A 158 -20.48 0.61 8.73
N PRO A 159 -21.20 1.65 8.25
CA PRO A 159 -22.66 1.56 8.05
C PRO A 159 -23.08 0.53 6.98
N TYR A 160 -22.14 0.13 6.11
CA TYR A 160 -22.39 -0.88 5.08
C TYR A 160 -22.14 -2.30 5.59
N LEU A 161 -21.48 -2.46 6.75
CA LEU A 161 -21.11 -3.75 7.33
C LEU A 161 -22.14 -4.27 8.35
N GLU A 162 -23.07 -3.41 8.78
CA GLU A 162 -24.19 -3.70 9.68
C GLU A 162 -25.27 -4.61 9.06
#